data_AF-A0A843WQ40-F1
#
_entry.id   AF-A0A843WQ40-F1
#
_cell.length_a   1.000
_cell.length_b   1.000
_cell.length_c   1.000
_cell.angle_alpha   90.00
_cell.angle_beta   90.00
_cell.angle_gamma   90.00
#
_symmetry.space_group_name_H-M   'P 1'
#
loop_
_entity.id
_entity.type
_entity.pdbx_description
1 polymer ?
#
loop_
_entity_poly.entity_id
_entity_poly.type
_entity_poly.pdbx_seq_one_letter_code
_entity_poly.pdbx_strand_id
1 'polypeptide(L)'
;MAGAVEDVDNVEAIIARIEHKSRKIETLLKQSKPVEALKMALEGSPPKTKDERCKSANWIVVHRAIMAIKDVDGMFSSLDPEYYDILMKYLYRGLATGDRPTCDQCLKIHERLTERAGLGCILRSLADTVNIV
;
A
#
# COMPACT_ATOMS: atom_id res chain seq x y z
N MET A 1 9.71 37.21 -7.09
CA MET A 1 9.29 36.06 -7.92
C MET A 1 10.50 35.16 -8.11
N ALA A 2 10.56 34.04 -7.39
CA ALA A 2 11.50 32.95 -7.65
C ALA A 2 10.95 31.72 -6.90
N GLY A 3 10.11 30.93 -7.57
CA GLY A 3 9.44 29.79 -6.97
C GLY A 3 8.76 28.99 -8.06
N ALA A 4 9.55 28.23 -8.83
CA ALA A 4 9.08 27.25 -9.80
C ALA A 4 10.25 26.48 -10.42
N VAL A 5 11.07 25.76 -9.63
CA VAL A 5 12.02 24.79 -10.22
C VAL A 5 12.29 23.54 -9.37
N GLU A 6 11.70 23.34 -8.18
CA GLU A 6 12.10 22.22 -7.29
C GLU A 6 11.20 20.95 -7.34
N ASP A 7 10.08 20.94 -8.07
CA ASP A 7 9.11 19.82 -7.97
C ASP A 7 9.17 18.77 -9.09
N VAL A 8 9.65 19.10 -10.29
CA VAL A 8 9.54 18.20 -11.46
C VAL A 8 10.57 17.07 -11.40
N ASP A 9 11.79 17.37 -10.95
CA ASP A 9 12.87 16.38 -10.82
C ASP A 9 12.58 15.34 -9.71
N ASN A 10 11.76 15.68 -8.72
CA ASN A 10 11.38 14.76 -7.65
C ASN A 10 10.26 13.80 -8.07
N VAL A 11 9.26 14.27 -8.85
CA VAL A 11 8.11 13.45 -9.27
C VAL A 11 8.53 12.32 -10.19
N GLU A 12 9.29 12.62 -11.25
CA GLU A 12 9.76 11.60 -12.20
C GLU A 12 10.71 10.59 -11.52
N ALA A 13 11.57 11.05 -10.61
CA ALA A 13 12.42 10.16 -9.82
C ALA A 13 11.60 9.24 -8.89
N ILE A 14 10.53 9.75 -8.26
CA ILE A 14 9.61 8.95 -7.45
C ILE A 14 8.90 7.91 -8.32
N ILE A 15 8.38 8.31 -9.49
CA ILE A 15 7.72 7.40 -10.43
C ILE A 15 8.69 6.31 -10.89
N ALA A 16 9.91 6.66 -11.31
CA ALA A 16 10.93 5.69 -11.72
C ALA A 16 11.27 4.68 -10.59
N ARG A 17 11.31 5.14 -9.33
CA ARG A 17 11.49 4.26 -8.16
C ARG A 17 10.30 3.33 -7.97
N ILE A 18 9.07 3.83 -8.10
CA ILE A 18 7.84 3.02 -8.02
C ILE A 18 7.82 1.97 -9.13
N GLU A 19 8.20 2.34 -10.37
CA GLU A 19 8.28 1.39 -11.49
C GLU A 19 9.34 0.30 -11.25
N HIS A 20 10.52 0.67 -10.75
CA HIS A 20 11.54 -0.30 -10.39
C HIS A 20 11.05 -1.27 -9.31
N LYS A 21 10.34 -0.75 -8.31
CA LYS A 21 9.71 -1.54 -7.25
C LYS A 21 8.60 -2.45 -7.80
N SER A 22 7.78 -1.95 -8.72
CA SER A 22 6.73 -2.70 -9.41
C SER A 22 7.28 -3.94 -10.10
N ARG A 23 8.40 -3.82 -10.83
CA ARG A 23 9.04 -4.97 -11.50
C ARG A 23 9.47 -6.06 -10.52
N LYS A 24 10.04 -5.69 -9.38
CA LYS A 24 10.43 -6.66 -8.34
C LYS A 24 9.22 -7.36 -7.74
N ILE A 25 8.14 -6.62 -7.49
CA ILE A 25 6.88 -7.16 -7.00
C ILE A 25 6.27 -8.14 -8.00
N GLU A 26 6.25 -7.80 -9.30
CA GLU A 26 5.81 -8.74 -10.34
C GLU A 26 6.63 -10.04 -10.35
N THR A 27 7.94 -9.97 -10.14
CA THR A 27 8.79 -11.16 -10.02
C THR A 27 8.39 -12.01 -8.82
N LEU A 28 8.18 -11.40 -7.64
CA LEU A 28 7.76 -12.13 -6.43
C LEU A 28 6.39 -12.78 -6.61
N LEU A 29 5.45 -12.07 -7.24
CA LEU A 29 4.12 -12.60 -7.55
C LEU A 29 4.18 -13.81 -8.49
N LYS A 30 5.04 -13.77 -9.52
CA LYS A 30 5.27 -14.92 -10.42
C LYS A 30 5.92 -16.11 -9.71
N GLN A 31 6.66 -15.88 -8.64
CA GLN A 31 7.25 -16.92 -7.78
C GLN A 31 6.28 -17.43 -6.70
N SER A 32 5.00 -17.03 -6.73
CA SER A 32 4.02 -17.37 -5.71
C SER A 32 4.42 -16.90 -4.30
N LYS A 33 5.06 -15.74 -4.21
CA LYS A 33 5.49 -15.07 -2.97
C LYS A 33 4.70 -13.78 -2.71
N PRO A 34 3.39 -13.86 -2.46
CA PRO A 34 2.54 -12.68 -2.38
C PRO A 34 2.75 -11.88 -1.09
N VAL A 35 3.18 -12.51 0.01
CA VAL A 35 3.42 -11.81 1.28
C VAL A 35 4.70 -10.98 1.20
N GLU A 36 5.76 -11.51 0.60
CA GLU A 36 7.00 -10.77 0.34
C GLU A 36 6.77 -9.64 -0.66
N ALA A 37 5.93 -9.87 -1.66
CA ALA A 37 5.49 -8.83 -2.60
C ALA A 37 4.75 -7.70 -1.88
N LEU A 38 3.84 -8.03 -0.95
CA LEU A 38 3.12 -7.06 -0.16
C LEU A 38 4.05 -6.29 0.78
N LYS A 39 4.93 -6.98 1.52
CA LYS A 39 5.94 -6.34 2.38
C LYS A 39 6.78 -5.36 1.58
N MET A 40 7.28 -5.78 0.42
CA MET A 40 8.00 -4.89 -0.49
C MET A 40 7.12 -3.70 -0.87
N ALA A 41 5.88 -3.90 -1.30
CA ALA A 41 4.96 -2.81 -1.68
C ALA A 41 4.72 -1.78 -0.56
N LEU A 42 4.63 -2.22 0.69
CA LEU A 42 4.41 -1.36 1.85
C LEU A 42 5.70 -0.68 2.34
N GLU A 43 6.87 -1.25 2.07
CA GLU A 43 8.15 -0.69 2.49
C GLU A 43 8.41 0.70 1.89
N GLY A 44 8.62 1.69 2.76
CA GLY A 44 8.84 3.08 2.37
C GLY A 44 7.60 3.79 1.80
N SER A 45 6.41 3.22 1.95
CA SER A 45 5.13 3.85 1.59
C SER A 45 4.56 4.68 2.76
N PRO A 46 3.76 5.73 2.48
CA PRO A 46 3.45 6.28 1.16
C PRO A 46 4.62 7.09 0.58
N PRO A 47 4.63 7.39 -0.74
CA PRO A 47 5.60 8.31 -1.30
C PRO A 47 5.44 9.68 -0.61
N LYS A 48 6.55 10.25 -0.13
CA LYS A 48 6.57 11.54 0.58
C LYS A 48 6.37 12.71 -0.40
N THR A 49 5.18 12.79 -0.98
CA THR A 49 4.82 13.78 -1.99
C THR A 49 3.33 14.11 -1.93
N LYS A 50 2.99 15.32 -2.36
CA LYS A 50 1.59 15.74 -2.55
C LYS A 50 1.08 15.41 -3.95
N ASP A 51 1.94 14.98 -4.87
CA ASP A 51 1.56 14.67 -6.25
C ASP A 51 0.71 13.38 -6.32
N GLU A 52 -0.52 13.52 -6.80
CA GLU A 52 -1.49 12.43 -6.89
C GLU A 52 -1.11 11.35 -7.92
N ARG A 53 -0.27 11.68 -8.91
CA ARG A 53 0.23 10.69 -9.89
C ARG A 53 1.17 9.71 -9.19
N CYS A 54 2.07 10.20 -8.34
CA CYS A 54 2.95 9.34 -7.53
C CYS A 54 2.15 8.43 -6.59
N LYS A 55 1.14 8.99 -5.89
CA LYS A 55 0.27 8.20 -5.00
C LYS A 55 -0.51 7.15 -5.78
N SER A 56 -1.05 7.50 -6.94
CA SER A 56 -1.79 6.57 -7.79
C SER A 56 -0.91 5.47 -8.35
N ALA A 57 0.31 5.81 -8.80
CA ALA A 57 1.30 4.83 -9.24
C ALA A 57 1.66 3.85 -8.11
N ASN A 58 1.89 4.35 -6.89
CA ASN A 58 2.20 3.49 -5.75
C ASN A 58 1.01 2.59 -5.37
N TRP A 59 -0.21 3.13 -5.45
CA TRP A 59 -1.42 2.35 -5.20
C TRP A 59 -1.57 1.18 -6.15
N ILE A 60 -1.34 1.36 -7.45
CA ILE A 60 -1.43 0.24 -8.42
C ILE A 60 -0.53 -0.92 -8.00
N VAL A 61 0.66 -0.60 -7.47
CA VAL A 61 1.63 -1.61 -7.00
C VAL A 61 1.14 -2.31 -5.73
N VAL A 62 0.65 -1.56 -4.74
CA VAL A 62 0.13 -2.11 -3.48
C VAL A 62 -1.15 -2.92 -3.70
N HIS A 63 -2.09 -2.39 -4.48
CA HIS A 63 -3.34 -3.04 -4.85
C HIS A 63 -3.10 -4.40 -5.49
N ARG A 64 -2.16 -4.48 -6.43
CA ARG A 64 -1.79 -5.76 -7.06
C ARG A 64 -1.29 -6.79 -6.05
N ALA A 65 -0.49 -6.38 -5.07
CA ALA A 65 -0.02 -7.27 -4.01
C ALA A 65 -1.16 -7.71 -3.09
N ILE A 66 -2.04 -6.79 -2.68
CA ILE A 66 -3.25 -7.08 -1.88
C ILE A 66 -4.15 -8.12 -2.57
N MET A 67 -4.39 -7.94 -3.87
CA MET A 67 -5.25 -8.84 -4.65
C MET A 67 -4.63 -10.22 -4.89
N ALA A 68 -3.31 -10.36 -4.75
CA ALA A 68 -2.62 -11.64 -4.89
C ALA A 68 -2.67 -12.50 -3.61
N ILE A 69 -3.06 -11.93 -2.46
CA ILE A 69 -3.18 -12.65 -1.21
C ILE A 69 -4.39 -13.59 -1.26
N LYS A 70 -4.12 -14.90 -1.18
CA LYS A 70 -5.16 -15.94 -1.09
C LYS A 70 -5.39 -16.42 0.34
N ASP A 71 -4.30 -16.55 1.09
CA ASP A 71 -4.30 -16.96 2.49
C ASP A 71 -4.03 -15.73 3.38
N VAL A 72 -5.12 -15.15 3.91
CA VAL A 72 -5.08 -13.96 4.76
C VAL A 72 -4.46 -14.29 6.12
N ASP A 73 -4.73 -15.49 6.65
CA ASP A 73 -4.20 -15.95 7.93
C ASP A 73 -2.69 -16.18 7.88
N GLY A 74 -2.23 -16.87 6.83
CA GLY A 74 -0.81 -17.07 6.56
C GLY A 74 -0.06 -15.75 6.34
N MET A 75 -0.68 -14.79 5.63
CA MET A 75 -0.11 -13.46 5.44
C MET A 75 0.21 -12.78 6.76
N PHE A 76 -0.75 -12.71 7.70
CA PHE A 76 -0.50 -12.07 9.00
C PHE A 76 0.41 -12.86 9.94
N SER A 77 0.71 -14.11 9.62
CA SER A 77 1.68 -14.91 10.35
C SER A 77 3.12 -14.61 9.92
N SER A 78 3.30 -13.95 8.76
CA SER A 78 4.61 -13.60 8.19
C SER A 78 4.83 -12.09 8.03
N LEU A 79 3.77 -11.29 7.99
CA LEU A 79 3.84 -9.84 7.87
C LEU A 79 4.15 -9.19 9.22
N ASP A 80 5.16 -8.31 9.26
CA ASP A 80 5.56 -7.63 10.48
C ASP A 80 4.50 -6.61 10.94
N PRO A 81 4.24 -6.49 12.27
CA PRO A 81 3.26 -5.55 12.80
C PRO A 81 3.51 -4.07 12.46
N GLU A 82 4.75 -3.70 12.12
CA GLU A 82 5.08 -2.33 11.68
C GLU A 82 4.34 -1.92 10.40
N TYR A 83 3.91 -2.88 9.58
CA TYR A 83 3.19 -2.62 8.33
C TYR A 83 1.67 -2.53 8.51
N TYR A 84 1.14 -2.80 9.70
CA TYR A 84 -0.31 -2.91 9.92
C TYR A 84 -1.05 -1.59 9.69
N ASP A 85 -0.54 -0.50 10.26
CA ASP A 85 -1.19 0.81 10.16
C ASP A 85 -1.19 1.32 8.70
N ILE A 86 -0.10 1.08 7.95
CA ILE A 86 0.00 1.47 6.53
C ILE A 86 -0.83 0.56 5.63
N LEU A 87 -0.91 -0.75 5.93
CA LEU A 87 -1.81 -1.66 5.24
C LEU A 87 -3.26 -1.22 5.42
N MET A 88 -3.68 -0.95 6.66
CA MET A 88 -5.03 -0.49 6.99
C MET A 88 -5.44 0.76 6.18
N LYS A 89 -4.51 1.71 5.99
CA LYS A 89 -4.72 2.87 5.12
C LYS A 89 -5.00 2.49 3.67
N TYR A 90 -4.19 1.58 3.11
CA TYR A 90 -4.39 1.10 1.75
C TYR A 90 -5.69 0.30 1.58
N LEU A 91 -6.14 -0.40 2.62
CA LEU A 91 -7.47 -1.03 2.62
C LEU A 91 -8.57 0.02 2.50
N TYR A 92 -8.51 1.11 3.28
CA TYR A 92 -9.50 2.20 3.14
C TYR A 92 -9.45 2.88 1.78
N ARG A 93 -8.28 3.06 1.19
CA ARG A 93 -8.17 3.55 -0.20
C ARG A 93 -8.83 2.58 -1.20
N GLY A 94 -8.60 1.28 -1.04
CA GLY A 94 -9.25 0.24 -1.83
C GLY A 94 -10.77 0.25 -1.69
N LEU A 95 -11.29 0.42 -0.48
CA LEU A 95 -12.73 0.54 -0.23
C LEU A 95 -13.35 1.82 -0.81
N ALA A 96 -12.59 2.91 -0.90
CA ALA A 96 -13.07 4.18 -1.44
C ALA A 96 -13.07 4.22 -2.97
N THR A 97 -12.16 3.50 -3.63
CA THR A 97 -11.89 3.65 -5.08
C THR A 97 -11.99 2.36 -5.89
N GLY A 98 -12.04 1.21 -5.23
CA GLY A 98 -12.00 -0.10 -5.85
C GLY A 98 -13.35 -0.57 -6.41
N ASP A 99 -13.27 -1.62 -7.23
CA ASP A 99 -14.42 -2.37 -7.69
C ASP A 99 -14.87 -3.42 -6.64
N ARG A 100 -15.95 -4.15 -6.93
CA ARG A 100 -16.51 -5.13 -6.00
C ARG A 100 -15.48 -6.19 -5.54
N PRO A 101 -14.70 -6.85 -6.42
CA PRO A 101 -13.65 -7.76 -5.99
C PRO A 101 -12.61 -7.13 -5.06
N THR A 102 -12.22 -5.88 -5.34
CA THR A 102 -11.30 -5.13 -4.47
C THR A 102 -11.91 -4.91 -3.10
N CYS A 103 -13.16 -4.46 -3.02
CA CYS A 103 -13.85 -4.23 -1.76
C CYS A 103 -13.99 -5.53 -0.94
N ASP A 104 -14.39 -6.63 -1.58
CA ASP A 104 -14.50 -7.94 -0.92
C ASP A 104 -13.15 -8.40 -0.34
N GLN A 105 -12.06 -8.21 -1.08
CA GLN A 105 -10.72 -8.53 -0.60
C GLN A 105 -10.28 -7.61 0.55
N CYS A 106 -10.53 -6.30 0.42
CA CYS A 106 -10.19 -5.33 1.44
C CYS A 106 -10.92 -5.60 2.76
N LEU A 107 -12.21 -5.96 2.71
CA LEU A 107 -13.00 -6.29 3.91
C LEU A 107 -12.47 -7.56 4.61
N LYS A 108 -12.14 -8.62 3.86
CA LYS A 108 -11.56 -9.85 4.43
C LYS A 108 -10.24 -9.58 5.15
N ILE A 109 -9.35 -8.79 4.55
CA ILE A 109 -8.07 -8.44 5.17
C ILE A 109 -8.30 -7.50 6.36
N HIS A 110 -9.23 -6.55 6.25
CA HIS A 110 -9.57 -5.59 7.30
C HIS A 110 -10.05 -6.27 8.58
N GLU A 111 -11.02 -7.19 8.45
CA GLU A 111 -11.55 -7.97 9.56
C GLU A 111 -10.41 -8.66 10.31
N ARG A 112 -9.57 -9.41 9.59
CA ARG A 112 -8.48 -10.17 10.19
C ARG A 112 -7.36 -9.31 10.75
N LEU A 113 -7.07 -8.17 10.11
CA LEU A 113 -6.12 -7.18 10.63
C LEU A 113 -6.63 -6.61 11.96
N THR A 114 -7.92 -6.29 12.03
CA THR A 114 -8.54 -5.71 13.23
C THR A 114 -8.53 -6.70 14.40
N GLU A 115 -8.78 -7.99 14.13
CA GLU A 115 -8.66 -9.04 15.15
C GLU A 115 -7.24 -9.15 15.73
N ARG A 116 -6.21 -8.99 14.90
CA ARG A 116 -4.81 -9.14 15.32
C ARG A 116 -4.20 -7.88 15.93
N ALA A 117 -4.48 -6.71 15.35
CA ALA A 117 -3.88 -5.43 15.73
C ALA A 117 -4.75 -4.61 16.69
N GLY A 118 -6.02 -4.99 16.84
CA GLY A 118 -7.03 -4.26 17.62
C GLY A 118 -7.49 -2.95 16.96
N LEU A 119 -8.47 -2.32 17.61
CA LEU A 119 -9.10 -1.07 17.13
C LEU A 119 -8.11 0.10 17.05
N GLY A 120 -6.99 0.05 17.77
CA GLY A 120 -5.96 1.09 17.72
C GLY A 120 -5.35 1.27 16.32
N CYS A 121 -5.26 0.20 15.53
CA CYS A 121 -4.79 0.25 14.14
C CYS A 121 -5.72 1.13 13.28
N ILE A 122 -7.04 0.92 13.40
CA ILE A 122 -8.05 1.73 12.72
C ILE A 122 -7.92 3.21 13.11
N LEU A 123 -7.87 3.49 14.42
CA LEU A 123 -7.81 4.87 14.91
C LEU A 123 -6.56 5.61 14.43
N ARG A 124 -5.39 4.96 14.43
CA ARG A 124 -4.15 5.56 13.92
C ARG A 124 -4.23 5.81 12.41
N SER A 125 -4.80 4.89 11.64
CA SER A 125 -4.99 5.07 10.19
C SER A 125 -5.92 6.25 9.87
N LEU A 126 -7.01 6.43 10.63
CA LEU A 126 -7.95 7.54 10.45
C LEU A 126 -7.39 8.89 10.92
N ALA A 127 -6.60 8.90 12.00
CA ALA A 127 -6.04 10.12 12.58
C ALA A 127 -4.83 10.67 11.79
N ASP A 128 -4.12 9.81 11.05
CA ASP A 128 -2.92 10.22 10.32
C ASP A 128 -3.27 10.90 8.98
N THR A 129 -3.29 12.22 9.04
CA THR A 129 -3.53 13.16 7.92
C THR A 129 -2.27 13.54 7.14
N VAL A 130 -1.10 13.06 7.58
CA VAL A 130 0.20 13.41 6.97
C VAL A 130 0.59 12.36 5.92
N ASN A 131 0.44 11.08 6.24
CA ASN A 131 0.80 9.98 5.34
C ASN A 131 -0.42 9.54 4.51
N ILE A 132 -0.83 10.39 3.56
CA ILE A 132 -1.97 10.12 2.68
C ILE A 132 -1.54 9.13 1.59
N VAL A 133 -2.24 8.00 1.53
CA VAL A 133 -1.92 6.88 0.64
C VAL A 133 -2.58 6.95 -0.71
#